data_AF-A0A6P5QHX5-F1
#
_entry.id   AF-A0A6P5QHX5-F1
#
_cell.length_a   1.000
_cell.length_b   1.000
_cell.length_c   1.000
_cell.angle_alpha   90.00
_cell.angle_beta   90.00
_cell.angle_gamma   90.00
#
_symmetry.space_group_name_H-M   'P 1'
#
loop_
_entity.id
_entity.type
_entity.pdbx_description
1 polymer ?
#
loop_
_entity_poly.entity_id
_entity_poly.type
_entity_poly.pdbx_seq_one_letter_code
_entity_poly.pdbx_strand_id
1 'polypeptide(L)'
;MSSKAKKRVVLPTRPAPPTVEQILEDVRGAPAQDPVFTALAPEEPPDPSPRAEDSEIQQEQIYQQSRAYMAMNERLRQAGDALRQKFDGLRQAGQRLEQDISQVTSATS
;
A
#
# COMPACT_ATOMS: atom_id res chain seq x y z
N MET A 1 70.13 9.97 18.43
CA MET A 1 69.62 10.61 17.19
C MET A 1 69.53 9.54 16.11
N SER A 2 68.35 8.98 15.83
CA SER A 2 68.14 8.14 14.63
C SER A 2 66.67 8.15 14.25
N SER A 3 66.34 8.87 13.18
CA SER A 3 64.98 9.04 12.67
C SER A 3 64.69 7.92 11.67
N LYS A 4 63.77 7.00 12.00
CA LYS A 4 63.33 5.96 11.06
C LYS A 4 62.43 6.58 9.99
N ALA A 5 62.87 6.55 8.74
CA ALA A 5 62.11 7.00 7.58
C ALA A 5 60.87 6.12 7.36
N LYS A 6 59.68 6.74 7.27
CA LYS A 6 58.44 6.06 6.91
C LYS A 6 58.43 5.80 5.39
N LYS A 7 58.62 4.55 4.97
CA LYS A 7 58.42 4.14 3.56
C LYS A 7 56.94 4.35 3.21
N ARG A 8 56.68 5.32 2.33
CA ARG A 8 55.35 5.53 1.73
C ARG A 8 55.04 4.32 0.86
N VAL A 9 54.00 3.57 1.21
CA VAL A 9 53.45 2.51 0.37
C VAL A 9 52.83 3.19 -0.85
N VAL A 10 53.49 3.06 -2.00
CA VAL A 10 52.98 3.58 -3.28
C VAL A 10 52.04 2.53 -3.84
N LEU A 11 50.76 2.87 -3.99
CA LEU A 11 49.78 2.00 -4.62
C LEU A 11 50.14 1.82 -6.11
N PRO A 12 49.91 0.63 -6.70
CA PRO A 12 50.09 0.43 -8.13
C PRO A 12 49.23 1.42 -8.91
N THR A 13 49.76 1.90 -10.03
CA THR A 13 49.06 2.84 -10.91
C THR A 13 47.86 2.15 -11.55
N ARG A 14 46.73 2.86 -11.64
CA ARG A 14 45.55 2.37 -12.37
C ARG A 14 45.95 2.12 -13.84
N PRO A 15 45.47 1.03 -14.47
CA PRO A 15 45.64 0.83 -15.90
C PRO A 15 45.03 1.99 -16.69
N ALA A 16 45.55 2.22 -17.90
CA ALA A 16 44.94 3.14 -18.84
C ALA A 16 43.50 2.68 -19.16
N PRO A 17 42.56 3.62 -19.36
CA PRO A 17 41.24 3.26 -19.85
C PRO A 17 41.35 2.62 -21.25
N PRO A 18 40.38 1.76 -21.63
CA PRO A 18 40.37 1.13 -22.94
C PRO A 18 40.27 2.18 -24.07
N THR A 19 40.78 1.83 -25.25
CA THR A 19 40.66 2.69 -26.43
C THR A 19 39.28 2.55 -27.05
N VAL A 20 38.92 3.51 -27.91
CA VAL A 20 37.63 3.50 -28.62
C VAL A 20 37.49 2.26 -29.49
N GLU A 21 38.58 1.82 -30.12
CA GLU A 21 38.61 0.66 -31.00
C GLU A 21 38.29 -0.63 -30.24
N GLN A 22 38.82 -0.78 -29.03
CA GLN A 22 38.56 -1.93 -28.15
C GLN A 22 37.08 -1.97 -27.72
N ILE A 23 36.52 -0.82 -27.37
CA ILE A 23 35.10 -0.73 -27.01
C ILE A 23 34.23 -1.13 -28.21
N LEU A 24 34.56 -0.66 -29.42
CA LEU A 24 33.81 -0.98 -30.62
C LEU A 24 33.99 -2.43 -31.08
N GLU A 25 35.11 -3.08 -30.76
CA GLU A 25 35.30 -4.51 -30.95
C GLU A 25 34.39 -5.32 -30.03
N ASP A 26 34.38 -5.00 -28.74
CA ASP A 26 33.51 -5.66 -27.75
C ASP A 26 32.03 -5.51 -28.12
N VAL A 27 31.60 -4.31 -28.52
CA VAL A 27 30.22 -4.04 -28.95
C VAL A 27 29.85 -4.85 -30.20
N ARG A 28 30.77 -5.02 -31.15
CA ARG A 28 30.51 -5.82 -32.37
C ARG A 28 30.56 -7.32 -32.12
N GLY A 29 31.34 -7.77 -31.15
CA GLY A 29 31.45 -9.18 -30.77
C GLY A 29 30.35 -9.65 -29.82
N ALA A 30 29.64 -8.73 -29.18
CA ALA A 30 28.58 -9.05 -28.24
C ALA A 30 27.35 -9.70 -28.94
N PRO A 31 26.70 -10.69 -28.30
CA PRO A 31 25.56 -11.40 -28.86
C PRO A 31 24.34 -10.48 -28.98
N ALA A 32 23.43 -10.79 -29.90
CA ALA A 32 22.18 -10.01 -30.05
C ALA A 32 21.29 -10.06 -28.79
N GLN A 33 21.44 -11.08 -27.95
CA GLN A 33 20.73 -11.22 -26.68
C GLN A 33 21.46 -10.57 -25.49
N ASP A 34 22.57 -9.86 -25.73
CA ASP A 34 23.30 -9.19 -24.67
C ASP A 34 22.37 -8.18 -23.95
N PRO A 35 22.31 -8.20 -22.60
CA PRO A 35 21.56 -7.22 -21.82
C PRO A 35 21.82 -5.76 -22.19
N VAL A 36 23.03 -5.42 -22.65
CA VAL A 36 23.37 -4.07 -23.13
C VAL A 36 22.46 -3.64 -24.29
N PHE A 37 22.03 -4.58 -25.14
CA PHE A 37 21.16 -4.30 -26.28
C PHE A 37 19.69 -4.63 -26.03
N THR A 38 19.40 -5.62 -25.18
CA THR A 38 18.02 -6.06 -24.92
C THR A 38 17.33 -5.27 -23.81
N ALA A 39 18.06 -4.70 -22.84
CA ALA A 39 17.45 -3.93 -21.75
C ALA A 39 16.74 -2.65 -22.20
N LEU A 40 17.04 -2.16 -23.40
CA LEU A 40 16.39 -1.00 -24.02
C LEU A 40 15.43 -1.39 -25.15
N ALA A 41 15.33 -2.67 -25.48
CA ALA A 41 14.32 -3.13 -26.41
C ALA A 41 12.94 -2.89 -25.76
N PRO A 42 11.98 -2.30 -26.48
CA PRO A 42 10.60 -2.29 -26.00
C PRO A 42 10.20 -3.75 -25.79
N GLU A 43 9.95 -4.13 -24.53
CA GLU A 43 9.29 -5.39 -24.22
C GLU A 43 7.98 -5.38 -24.99
N GLU A 44 7.88 -6.22 -26.02
CA GLU A 44 6.61 -6.45 -26.69
C GLU A 44 5.68 -6.97 -25.59
N PRO A 45 4.56 -6.27 -25.31
CA PRO A 45 3.73 -6.63 -24.18
C PRO A 45 3.35 -8.10 -24.35
N PRO A 46 3.59 -8.94 -23.32
CA PRO A 46 3.26 -10.35 -23.43
C PRO A 46 1.78 -10.45 -23.78
N ASP A 47 1.46 -11.26 -24.79
CA ASP A 47 0.09 -11.55 -25.20
C ASP A 47 -0.72 -11.89 -23.93
N PRO A 48 -1.89 -11.26 -23.70
CA PRO A 48 -2.62 -11.45 -22.46
C PRO A 48 -2.92 -12.93 -22.29
N SER A 49 -2.21 -13.56 -21.34
CA SER A 49 -2.43 -14.97 -21.07
C SER A 49 -3.81 -15.10 -20.41
N PRO A 50 -4.60 -16.15 -20.72
CA PRO A 50 -5.90 -16.36 -20.07
C PRO A 50 -5.82 -16.37 -18.53
N ARG A 51 -4.68 -16.78 -17.97
CA ARG A 51 -4.41 -16.77 -16.53
C ARG A 51 -4.26 -15.36 -15.93
N ALA A 52 -3.81 -14.38 -16.72
CA ALA A 52 -3.69 -12.99 -16.30
C ALA A 52 -5.09 -12.34 -16.24
N GLU A 53 -5.93 -12.58 -17.26
CA GLU A 53 -7.32 -12.13 -17.29
C GLU A 53 -8.14 -12.72 -16.12
N ASP A 54 -7.98 -14.01 -15.84
CA ASP A 54 -8.62 -14.67 -14.68
C ASP A 54 -8.20 -14.03 -13.34
N SER A 55 -6.95 -13.58 -13.25
CA SER A 55 -6.42 -12.92 -12.05
C SER A 55 -7.01 -11.50 -11.87
N GLU A 56 -7.15 -10.76 -12.96
CA GLU A 56 -7.78 -9.43 -12.95
C GLU A 56 -9.28 -9.51 -12.61
N ILE A 57 -10.00 -10.49 -13.18
CA ILE A 57 -11.41 -10.74 -12.85
C ILE A 57 -11.56 -11.06 -11.36
N GLN A 58 -10.67 -11.89 -10.80
CA GLN A 58 -10.69 -12.21 -9.37
C GLN A 58 -10.40 -10.98 -8.49
N GLN A 59 -9.45 -10.13 -8.88
CA GLN A 59 -9.16 -8.89 -8.15
C GLN A 59 -10.35 -7.93 -8.17
N GLU A 60 -11.00 -7.75 -9.31
CA GLU A 60 -12.21 -6.92 -9.43
C GLU A 60 -13.33 -7.46 -8.54
N GLN A 61 -13.53 -8.79 -8.51
CA GLN A 61 -14.53 -9.40 -7.62
C GLN A 61 -14.25 -9.13 -6.14
N ILE A 62 -13.00 -9.27 -5.70
CA ILE A 62 -12.60 -8.99 -4.31
C ILE A 62 -12.79 -7.51 -3.99
N TYR A 63 -12.47 -6.62 -4.92
CA TYR A 63 -12.68 -5.19 -4.76
C TYR A 63 -14.17 -4.85 -4.59
N GLN A 64 -15.04 -5.38 -5.45
CA GLN A 64 -16.49 -5.19 -5.36
C GLN A 64 -17.06 -5.75 -4.05
N GLN A 65 -16.61 -6.92 -3.63
CA GLN A 65 -17.01 -7.52 -2.35
C GLN A 65 -16.60 -6.64 -1.16
N SER A 66 -15.36 -6.16 -1.15
CA SER A 66 -14.85 -5.27 -0.11
C SER A 66 -15.65 -3.97 -0.04
N ARG A 67 -15.96 -3.39 -1.20
CA ARG A 67 -16.79 -2.18 -1.30
C ARG A 67 -18.20 -2.40 -0.76
N ALA A 68 -18.84 -3.51 -1.12
CA ALA A 68 -20.17 -3.86 -0.64
C ALA A 68 -20.18 -4.07 0.89
N TYR A 69 -19.16 -4.75 1.42
CA TYR A 69 -18.98 -4.95 2.85
C TYR A 69 -18.83 -3.63 3.61
N MET A 70 -17.99 -2.71 3.12
CA MET A 70 -17.80 -1.40 3.74
C MET A 70 -19.11 -0.58 3.75
N ALA A 71 -19.84 -0.57 2.63
CA ALA A 71 -21.12 0.13 2.55
C ALA A 71 -22.17 -0.44 3.51
N MET A 72 -22.21 -1.77 3.66
CA MET A 72 -23.11 -2.42 4.62
C MET A 72 -22.74 -2.07 6.06
N ASN A 73 -21.46 -2.14 6.41
CA ASN A 73 -20.99 -1.79 7.76
C ASN A 73 -21.29 -0.35 8.13
N GLU A 74 -21.15 0.58 7.18
CA GLU A 74 -21.49 1.98 7.41
C GLU A 74 -22.98 2.15 7.73
N ARG A 75 -23.86 1.47 6.98
CA ARG A 75 -25.31 1.46 7.26
C ARG A 75 -25.63 0.85 8.63
N LEU A 76 -24.96 -0.24 9.00
CA LEU A 76 -25.14 -0.86 10.31
C LEU A 76 -24.71 0.08 11.44
N ARG A 77 -23.59 0.80 11.28
CA ARG A 77 -23.13 1.78 12.26
C ARG A 77 -24.15 2.90 12.44
N GLN A 78 -24.62 3.48 11.33
CA GLN A 78 -25.64 4.54 11.36
C GLN A 78 -26.96 4.06 12.02
N ALA A 79 -27.40 2.84 11.71
CA ALA A 79 -28.59 2.26 12.32
C ALA A 79 -28.41 2.03 13.83
N GLY A 80 -27.23 1.56 14.24
CA GLY A 80 -26.87 1.40 15.65
C GLY A 80 -26.87 2.72 16.40
N ASP A 81 -26.27 3.77 15.83
CA ASP A 81 -26.25 5.11 16.42
C ASP A 81 -27.67 5.68 16.57
N ALA A 82 -28.51 5.55 15.53
CA ALA A 82 -29.90 5.98 15.57
C ALA A 82 -30.73 5.22 16.61
N LEU A 83 -30.50 3.91 16.75
CA LEU A 83 -31.17 3.10 17.75
C LEU A 83 -30.76 3.53 19.17
N ARG A 84 -29.47 3.80 19.39
CA ARG A 84 -28.96 4.28 20.67
C ARG A 84 -29.57 5.62 21.07
N GLN A 85 -29.66 6.56 20.14
CA GLN A 85 -30.33 7.85 20.37
C GLN A 85 -31.80 7.68 20.79
N LYS A 86 -32.53 6.76 20.13
CA LYS A 86 -33.93 6.46 20.50
C LYS A 86 -34.04 5.85 21.90
N PHE A 87 -33.16 4.93 22.26
CA PHE A 87 -33.12 4.35 23.61
C PHE A 87 -32.85 5.42 24.68
N ASP A 88 -31.90 6.30 24.45
CA ASP A 88 -31.60 7.40 25.39
C ASP A 88 -32.81 8.33 25.54
N GLY A 89 -33.48 8.66 24.44
CA GLY A 89 -34.71 9.46 24.46
C GLY A 89 -35.85 8.79 25.25
N LEU A 90 -36.09 7.49 25.01
CA LEU A 90 -37.09 6.73 25.76
C LEU A 90 -36.76 6.64 27.25
N ARG A 91 -35.48 6.44 27.60
CA ARG A 91 -35.04 6.40 29.00
C ARG A 91 -35.29 7.72 29.71
N GLN A 92 -34.97 8.84 29.07
CA GLN A 92 -35.24 10.17 29.63
C GLN A 92 -36.75 10.44 29.78
N ALA A 93 -37.56 10.06 28.78
CA ALA A 93 -39.01 10.19 28.85
C ALA A 93 -39.59 9.37 30.02
N GLY A 94 -39.10 8.14 30.21
CA GLY A 94 -39.49 7.29 31.33
C GLY A 94 -39.15 7.91 32.69
N GLN A 95 -37.95 8.47 32.85
CA GLN A 95 -37.55 9.16 34.08
C GLN A 95 -38.43 10.37 34.40
N ARG A 96 -38.78 11.17 33.37
CA ARG A 96 -39.70 12.31 33.55
C ARG A 96 -41.08 11.84 33.98
N LEU A 97 -41.60 10.80 33.33
CA LEU A 97 -42.90 10.23 33.70
C LEU A 97 -42.92 9.74 35.15
N GLU A 98 -41.84 9.08 35.61
CA GLU A 98 -41.74 8.61 37.00
C GLU A 98 -41.70 9.77 38.01
N GLN A 99 -41.01 10.87 37.67
CA GLN A 99 -41.02 12.10 38.46
C GLN A 99 -42.41 12.72 38.51
N ASP A 100 -43.10 12.83 37.37
CA ASP A 100 -44.45 13.39 37.28
C ASP A 100 -45.45 12.57 38.11
N ILE A 101 -45.39 11.24 38.03
CA ILE A 101 -46.20 10.34 38.86
C ILE A 101 -45.93 10.58 40.35
N SER A 102 -44.65 10.68 40.74
CA SER A 102 -44.26 10.91 42.14
C SER A 102 -44.76 12.26 42.69
N GLN A 103 -44.79 13.29 41.85
CA GLN A 103 -45.35 14.60 42.22
C GLN A 103 -46.87 14.54 42.39
N VAL A 104 -47.57 13.84 41.50
CA VAL A 104 -49.04 13.70 41.60
C VAL A 104 -49.43 12.91 42.85
N THR A 105 -48.73 11.80 43.14
CA THR A 105 -49.04 10.96 44.32
C THR A 105 -48.76 11.68 45.63
N SER A 106 -47.72 12.52 45.69
CA SER A 106 -47.43 13.34 46.88
C SER A 106 -48.37 14.54 47.03
N ALA A 107 -48.96 15.04 45.94
CA ALA A 107 -49.96 16.12 45.99
C ALA A 107 -51.38 15.64 46.35
N THR A 108 -51.65 14.34 46.19
CA THR A 108 -52.95 13.72 46.53
C THR A 108 -52.95 12.96 47.87
N SER A 109 -51.81 12.86 48.55
CA SER A 109 -51.68 12.34 49.92
C SER A 109 -51.71 13.48 50.94
#